data_AF-D7BME3-F1
#
_entry.id   AF-D7BME3-F1
#
_cell.length_a   1.000
_cell.length_b   1.000
_cell.length_c   1.000
_cell.angle_alpha   90.00
_cell.angle_beta   90.00
_cell.angle_gamma   90.00
#
_symmetry.space_group_name_H-M   'P 1'
#
loop_
_entity.id
_entity.type
_entity.pdbx_description
1 polymer ?
#
loop_
_entity_poly.entity_id
_entity_poly.type
_entity_poly.pdbx_seq_one_letter_code
_entity_poly.pdbx_strand_id
1 'polypeptide(L)'
;MKRFEDLLKRLDECHCADSGCDCSEVMEHLFELVDEHMPSHQAQRLLEHSAGCEHCADMIRAEVNVRVVLRKSCCGDVASEDLRARIIRVIER
;
A
#
# COMPACT_ATOMS: atom_id res chain seq x y z
N MET A 1 12.66 18.52 8.85
CA MET A 1 11.41 17.74 8.69
C MET A 1 10.27 18.57 8.10
N LYS A 2 10.04 19.83 8.51
CA LYS A 2 9.02 20.74 7.92
C LYS A 2 8.93 20.74 6.38
N ARG A 3 10.08 20.81 5.69
CA ARG A 3 10.13 20.75 4.21
C ARG A 3 9.49 19.49 3.62
N PHE A 4 9.55 18.37 4.33
CA PHE A 4 8.96 17.09 3.89
C PHE A 4 7.46 17.07 4.16
N GLU A 5 7.01 17.58 5.32
CA GLU A 5 5.58 17.78 5.63
C GLU A 5 4.91 18.75 4.65
N ASP A 6 5.58 19.84 4.30
CA ASP A 6 5.09 20.83 3.32
C ASP A 6 5.02 20.25 1.90
N LEU A 7 5.92 19.30 1.57
CA LEU A 7 5.90 18.57 0.30
C LEU A 7 4.72 17.59 0.26
N LEU A 8 4.47 16.85 1.34
CA LEU A 8 3.37 15.90 1.44
C LEU A 8 2.00 16.59 1.33
N LYS A 9 1.81 17.72 2.02
CA LYS A 9 0.55 18.50 1.93
C LYS A 9 0.20 18.97 0.51
N ARG A 10 1.21 19.19 -0.33
CA ARG A 10 1.02 19.64 -1.72
C ARG A 10 0.76 18.48 -2.68
N LEU A 11 0.98 17.24 -2.23
CA LEU A 11 0.77 16.04 -3.01
C LEU A 11 -0.59 15.39 -2.75
N ASP A 12 -1.24 15.68 -1.61
CA ASP A 12 -2.56 15.16 -1.21
C ASP A 12 -3.77 15.85 -1.89
N GLU A 13 -3.55 16.79 -2.81
CA GLU A 13 -4.65 17.47 -3.50
C GLU A 13 -5.17 16.61 -4.67
N CYS A 14 -6.33 15.98 -4.45
CA CYS A 14 -7.04 15.32 -5.54
C CYS A 14 -7.56 16.34 -6.58
N HIS A 15 -7.32 16.08 -7.87
CA HIS A 15 -7.88 16.84 -8.99
C HIS A 15 -9.14 16.22 -9.63
N CYS A 16 -9.81 15.33 -8.91
CA CYS A 16 -11.06 14.70 -9.29
C CYS A 16 -12.20 15.74 -9.35
N ALA A 17 -12.98 15.73 -10.44
CA ALA A 17 -14.09 16.67 -10.64
C ALA A 17 -15.40 16.25 -9.95
N ASP A 18 -15.43 15.10 -9.27
CA ASP A 18 -16.65 14.53 -8.69
C ASP A 18 -16.81 14.89 -7.21
N SER A 19 -18.03 15.29 -6.84
CA SER A 19 -18.40 15.74 -5.49
C SER A 19 -18.50 14.58 -4.49
N GLY A 20 -18.41 13.33 -4.97
CA GLY A 20 -18.35 12.10 -4.18
C GLY A 20 -17.07 11.30 -4.42
N CYS A 21 -15.91 11.95 -4.63
CA CYS A 21 -14.68 11.19 -4.88
C CYS A 21 -14.27 10.30 -3.70
N ASP A 22 -14.05 9.01 -3.96
CA ASP A 22 -13.46 8.04 -3.04
C ASP A 22 -11.94 8.24 -2.81
N CYS A 23 -11.36 9.32 -3.32
CA CYS A 23 -9.93 9.61 -3.28
C CYS A 23 -9.37 9.68 -1.85
N SER A 24 -10.12 10.31 -0.94
CA SER A 24 -9.76 10.34 0.48
C SER A 24 -9.80 8.94 1.10
N GLU A 25 -10.76 8.10 0.68
CA GLU A 25 -10.87 6.71 1.15
C GLU A 25 -9.69 5.87 0.64
N VAL A 26 -9.28 6.04 -0.61
CA VAL A 26 -8.06 5.40 -1.15
C VAL A 26 -6.84 5.78 -0.34
N MET A 27 -6.68 7.06 0.00
CA MET A 27 -5.52 7.54 0.76
C MET A 27 -5.54 7.06 2.21
N GLU A 28 -6.70 7.03 2.85
CA GLU A 28 -6.87 6.53 4.22
C GLU A 28 -6.58 5.02 4.32
N HIS A 29 -6.96 4.25 3.30
CA HIS A 29 -6.81 2.79 3.28
C HIS A 29 -5.75 2.28 2.29
N LEU A 30 -4.80 3.13 1.89
CA LEU A 30 -3.82 2.81 0.87
C LEU A 30 -3.00 1.56 1.23
N PHE A 31 -2.60 1.46 2.49
CA PHE A 31 -1.78 0.35 2.97
C PHE A 31 -2.60 -0.94 3.06
N GLU A 32 -3.79 -0.89 3.64
CA GLU A 32 -4.71 -2.02 3.73
C GLU A 32 -5.09 -2.54 2.34
N LEU A 33 -5.28 -1.65 1.38
CA LEU A 33 -5.56 -2.01 -0.01
C LEU A 33 -4.37 -2.76 -0.64
N VAL A 34 -3.15 -2.23 -0.48
CA VAL A 34 -1.93 -2.87 -1.01
C VAL A 34 -1.57 -4.17 -0.28
N ASP A 35 -1.91 -4.27 1.00
CA ASP A 35 -1.72 -5.46 1.85
C ASP A 35 -2.84 -6.51 1.72
N GLU A 36 -3.83 -6.26 0.87
CA GLU A 36 -5.03 -7.10 0.73
C GLU A 36 -5.76 -7.33 2.07
N HIS A 37 -5.63 -6.39 3.01
CA HIS A 37 -6.13 -6.46 4.38
C HIS A 37 -7.45 -5.71 4.55
N MET A 38 -8.38 -5.91 3.62
CA MET A 38 -9.70 -5.28 3.67
C MET A 38 -10.75 -6.16 2.98
N PRO A 39 -12.06 -5.93 3.24
CA PRO A 39 -13.12 -6.67 2.57
C PRO A 39 -13.04 -6.54 1.04
N SER A 40 -13.20 -7.64 0.31
CA SER A 40 -13.03 -7.65 -1.16
C SER A 40 -13.91 -6.65 -1.91
N HIS A 41 -15.12 -6.39 -1.41
CA HIS A 41 -16.02 -5.39 -2.01
C HIS A 41 -15.49 -3.95 -1.86
N GLN A 42 -14.82 -3.65 -0.75
CA GLN A 42 -14.19 -2.34 -0.54
C GLN A 42 -12.97 -2.21 -1.44
N ALA A 43 -12.12 -3.24 -1.48
CA ALA A 43 -10.95 -3.26 -2.37
C ALA A 43 -11.34 -3.05 -3.84
N GLN A 44 -12.38 -3.75 -4.31
CA GLN A 44 -12.85 -3.61 -5.69
C GLN A 44 -13.28 -2.18 -6.00
N ARG A 45 -14.09 -1.55 -5.13
CA ARG A 45 -14.54 -0.16 -5.32
C ARG A 45 -13.37 0.83 -5.40
N LEU A 46 -12.40 0.70 -4.51
CA LEU A 46 -11.22 1.59 -4.49
C LEU A 46 -10.32 1.39 -5.71
N LEU A 47 -10.20 0.16 -6.21
CA LEU A 47 -9.47 -0.12 -7.45
C LEU A 47 -10.20 0.40 -8.68
N GLU A 48 -11.53 0.27 -8.74
CA GLU A 48 -12.37 0.84 -9.80
C GLU A 48 -12.24 2.37 -9.85
N HIS A 49 -12.28 3.02 -8.69
CA HIS A 49 -12.01 4.45 -8.58
C HIS A 49 -10.60 4.80 -9.09
N SER A 50 -9.58 4.08 -8.60
CA SER A 50 -8.18 4.33 -8.95
C SER A 50 -7.89 4.12 -10.44
N ALA A 51 -8.64 3.25 -11.12
CA ALA A 51 -8.54 3.08 -12.57
C ALA A 51 -8.96 4.33 -13.36
N GLY A 52 -9.86 5.15 -12.80
CA GLY A 52 -10.32 6.42 -13.37
C GLY A 52 -9.62 7.66 -12.82
N CYS A 53 -8.76 7.52 -11.81
CA CYS A 53 -8.10 8.62 -11.12
C CYS A 53 -6.58 8.46 -11.15
N GLU A 54 -5.90 9.27 -11.98
CA GLU A 54 -4.44 9.23 -12.15
C GLU A 54 -3.70 9.42 -10.82
N HIS A 55 -4.17 10.34 -9.97
CA HIS A 55 -3.60 10.60 -8.66
C HIS A 55 -3.61 9.33 -7.77
N CYS A 56 -4.77 8.69 -7.61
CA CYS A 56 -4.90 7.47 -6.79
C CYS A 56 -4.09 6.31 -7.39
N ALA A 57 -4.09 6.16 -8.71
CA ALA A 57 -3.28 5.15 -9.39
C ALA A 57 -1.77 5.34 -9.12
N ASP A 58 -1.29 6.58 -9.15
CA ASP A 58 0.11 6.89 -8.88
C ASP A 58 0.50 6.67 -7.43
N MET A 59 -0.39 6.97 -6.47
CA MET A 59 -0.14 6.69 -5.06
C MET A 59 -0.02 5.18 -4.79
N ILE A 60 -0.90 4.36 -5.38
CA ILE A 60 -0.81 2.88 -5.30
C ILE A 60 0.50 2.38 -5.92
N ARG A 61 0.86 2.88 -7.12
CA ARG A 61 2.13 2.50 -7.78
C ARG A 61 3.35 2.89 -6.95
N ALA A 62 3.36 4.11 -6.40
CA ALA A 62 4.45 4.61 -5.57
C ALA A 62 4.65 3.70 -4.35
N GLU A 63 3.56 3.36 -3.66
CA GLU A 63 3.60 2.47 -2.50
C GLU A 63 4.15 1.08 -2.85
N VAL A 64 3.61 0.45 -3.91
CA VAL A 64 4.11 -0.85 -4.40
C VAL A 64 5.60 -0.78 -4.76
N ASN A 65 6.04 0.28 -5.43
CA ASN A 65 7.44 0.47 -5.81
C ASN A 65 8.36 0.60 -4.58
N VAL A 66 7.94 1.37 -3.57
CA VAL A 66 8.69 1.49 -2.31
C VAL A 66 8.84 0.13 -1.65
N ARG A 67 7.77 -0.66 -1.55
CA ARG A 67 7.82 -2.02 -0.99
C ARG A 67 8.75 -2.95 -1.76
N VAL A 68 8.76 -2.89 -3.08
CA VAL A 68 9.69 -3.65 -3.92
C VAL A 68 11.14 -3.29 -3.60
N VAL A 69 11.45 -1.99 -3.46
CA VAL A 69 12.78 -1.51 -3.09
C VAL A 69 13.17 -1.98 -1.69
N LEU A 70 12.28 -1.86 -0.71
CA LEU A 70 12.50 -2.34 0.66
C LEU A 70 12.75 -3.84 0.68
N ARG A 71 11.95 -4.64 -0.03
CA ARG A 71 12.13 -6.09 -0.12
C ARG A 71 13.50 -6.46 -0.70
N LYS A 72 13.93 -5.79 -1.77
CA LYS A 72 15.26 -6.03 -2.36
C LYS A 72 16.41 -5.66 -1.41
N SER A 73 16.23 -4.61 -0.60
CA SER A 73 17.28 -4.08 0.26
C SER A 73 17.35 -4.79 1.61
N CYS A 74 16.21 -5.26 2.13
CA CYS A 74 16.08 -5.82 3.48
C CYS A 74 15.97 -7.35 3.52
N CYS A 75 15.65 -8.03 2.40
CA CYS A 75 15.52 -9.50 2.38
C CYS A 75 16.83 -10.24 2.03
N GLY A 76 17.99 -9.63 2.26
CA GLY A 76 19.30 -10.28 2.07
C GLY A 76 19.60 -11.37 3.11
N ASP A 77 19.02 -11.26 4.31
CA ASP A 77 19.24 -12.21 5.39
C ASP A 77 18.18 -13.32 5.38
N VAL A 78 18.57 -14.48 4.87
CA VAL A 78 17.75 -15.69 4.93
C VAL A 78 17.60 -16.09 6.39
N ALA A 79 16.36 -16.28 6.85
CA ALA A 79 16.11 -16.84 8.19
C ALA A 79 16.89 -18.15 8.39
N SER A 80 17.55 -18.29 9.55
CA SER A 80 18.37 -19.46 9.87
C SER A 80 17.57 -20.76 9.77
N GLU A 81 18.24 -21.85 9.40
CA GLU A 81 17.59 -23.16 9.26
C GLU A 81 16.92 -23.63 10.56
N ASP A 82 17.51 -23.32 11.72
CA ASP A 82 16.93 -23.64 13.03
C ASP A 82 15.56 -22.97 13.23
N LEU A 83 15.47 -21.66 12.94
CA LEU A 83 14.22 -20.92 13.06
C LEU A 83 13.16 -21.48 12.10
N ARG A 84 13.56 -21.79 10.86
CA ARG A 84 12.66 -22.40 9.86
C ARG A 84 12.13 -23.75 10.34
N ALA A 85 13.01 -24.63 10.83
CA ALA A 85 12.63 -25.95 11.33
C ALA A 85 11.67 -25.86 12.52
N ARG A 86 11.88 -24.90 13.42
CA ARG A 86 10.97 -24.66 14.56
C ARG A 86 9.59 -24.19 14.11
N ILE A 87 9.52 -23.29 13.13
CA ILE A 87 8.25 -22.77 12.59
C ILE A 87 7.45 -23.89 11.89
N ILE A 88 8.10 -24.70 11.04
CA ILE A 88 7.43 -25.79 10.31
C ILE A 88 6.75 -26.75 11.29
N ARG A 89 7.45 -27.16 12.37
CA ARG A 89 6.87 -28.03 13.41
C ARG A 89 5.64 -27.46 14.10
N VAL A 90 5.51 -26.13 14.18
CA VAL A 90 4.34 -25.47 14.79
C VAL A 90 3.16 -25.44 13.82
N ILE A 91 3.42 -25.23 12.52
CA ILE A 91 2.37 -25.15 11.49
C ILE A 91 1.79 -26.54 11.15
N GLU A 92 2.63 -27.59 11.21
CA GLU A 92 2.21 -28.98 10.91
C GLU A 92 1.50 -29.68 12.08
N ARG A 93 1.19 -28.96 13.15
CA ARG A 93 0.47 -29.47 14.32
C ARG A 93 -1.00 -29.08 14.27
#